data_AF-A0A8T5YJJ2-F1
#
_entry.id   AF-A0A8T5YJJ2-F1
#
_cell.length_a   1.000
_cell.length_b   1.000
_cell.length_c   1.000
_cell.angle_alpha   90.00
_cell.angle_beta   90.00
_cell.angle_gamma   90.00
#
_symmetry.space_group_name_H-M   'P 1'
#
loop_
_entity.id
_entity.type
_entity.pdbx_description
1 polymer ?
#
loop_
_entity_poly.entity_id
_entity_poly.type
_entity_poly.pdbx_seq_one_letter_code
_entity_poly.pdbx_strand_id
1 'polypeptide(L)' 'QQGAVLVSSRASYEMVQKSAMCGVEILFAVSAATTLAVEVAERCNLTLVGFCKPGRATVYTHPQRLIHN' A
#
# COMPACT_ATOMS: atom_id res chain seq x y z
N GLN A 1 -11.00 -7.52 10.91
CA GLN A 1 -11.83 -7.29 9.71
C GLN A 1 -10.97 -7.60 8.49
N GLN A 2 -11.52 -8.21 7.44
CA GLN A 2 -10.77 -8.55 6.21
C GLN A 2 -10.99 -7.45 5.17
N GLY A 3 -9.95 -7.11 4.40
CA GLY A 3 -10.04 -6.14 3.32
C GLY A 3 -8.74 -5.38 3.06
N ALA A 4 -8.83 -4.33 2.25
CA ALA A 4 -7.74 -3.41 1.93
C ALA A 4 -8.25 -1.96 1.91
N VAL A 5 -7.35 -1.00 2.05
CA VAL A 5 -7.67 0.42 1.88
C VAL A 5 -7.27 0.86 0.47
N LEU A 6 -8.14 1.63 -0.18
CA LEU A 6 -7.87 2.28 -1.46
C LEU A 6 -7.91 3.80 -1.26
N VAL A 7 -6.87 4.49 -1.72
CA VAL A 7 -6.80 5.97 -1.72
C VAL A 7 -6.62 6.51 -3.15
N SER A 8 -7.30 7.60 -3.45
CA SER A 8 -7.21 8.28 -4.76
C SER A 8 -5.95 9.16 -4.91
N SER A 9 -5.21 9.37 -3.82
CA SER A 9 -4.02 10.23 -3.76
C SER A 9 -2.72 9.45 -3.99
N ARG A 10 -1.59 10.18 -3.84
CA ARG A 10 -0.30 9.55 -3.54
C ARG A 10 -0.32 8.95 -2.14
N ALA A 11 0.50 7.93 -1.90
CA ALA A 11 0.74 7.41 -0.55
C ALA A 11 1.87 8.19 0.14
N SER A 12 1.56 8.83 1.27
CA SER A 12 2.55 9.43 2.18
C SER A 12 2.92 8.45 3.30
N TYR A 13 4.04 8.70 3.98
CA TYR A 13 4.46 7.87 5.12
C TYR A 13 3.41 7.88 6.25
N GLU A 14 2.75 9.02 6.49
CA GLU A 14 1.72 9.14 7.51
C GLU A 14 0.49 8.29 7.18
N MET A 15 0.10 8.20 5.89
CA MET A 15 -0.99 7.33 5.47
C MET A 15 -0.65 5.87 5.74
N VAL A 16 0.55 5.44 5.34
CA VAL A 16 1.03 4.08 5.59
C VAL A 16 1.05 3.78 7.10
N GLN A 17 1.62 4.67 7.90
CA GLN A 17 1.71 4.52 9.34
C GLN A 17 0.32 4.43 9.99
N LYS A 18 -0.62 5.31 9.61
CA LYS A 18 -1.99 5.30 10.13
C LYS A 18 -2.72 4.01 9.74
N SER A 19 -2.60 3.58 8.48
CA SER A 19 -3.17 2.31 8.02
C SER A 19 -2.64 1.13 8.82
N ALA A 20 -1.32 1.02 8.98
CA ALA A 20 -0.70 -0.04 9.76
C ALA A 20 -1.14 -0.01 11.24
N MET A 21 -1.21 1.16 11.86
CA MET A 21 -1.70 1.32 13.24
C MET A 21 -3.16 0.89 13.42
N CYS A 22 -3.97 1.01 12.36
CA CYS A 22 -5.34 0.50 12.34
C CYS A 22 -5.45 -1.00 12.00
N GLY A 23 -4.32 -1.70 11.85
CA GLY A 23 -4.29 -3.12 11.48
C GLY A 23 -4.61 -3.41 10.02
N VAL A 24 -4.48 -2.41 9.13
CA VAL A 24 -4.63 -2.60 7.68
C VAL A 24 -3.37 -3.22 7.12
N GLU A 25 -3.52 -4.35 6.43
CA GLU A 25 -2.39 -5.08 5.87
C GLU A 25 -2.04 -4.70 4.42
N ILE A 26 -2.99 -4.10 3.69
CA ILE A 26 -2.85 -3.73 2.28
C ILE A 26 -3.37 -2.31 2.03
N LEU A 27 -2.53 -1.46 1.45
CA LEU A 27 -2.87 -0.10 1.04
C LEU A 27 -2.60 0.08 -0.46
N PHE A 28 -3.67 0.32 -1.22
CA PHE A 28 -3.63 0.68 -2.63
C PHE A 28 -3.71 2.20 -2.80
N ALA A 29 -2.80 2.77 -3.59
CA ALA A 29 -2.82 4.17 -4.00
C ALA A 29 -2.94 4.29 -5.52
N VAL A 30 -3.86 5.13 -5.99
CA VAL A 30 -4.05 5.40 -7.43
C VAL A 30 -2.83 6.13 -8.03
N SER A 31 -2.08 6.87 -7.22
CA SER A 31 -0.86 7.59 -7.64
C SER A 31 0.42 6.97 -7.02
N ALA A 32 1.54 7.66 -7.15
CA ALA A 32 2.84 7.23 -6.65
C ALA A 32 2.90 7.14 -5.10
N ALA A 33 3.86 6.38 -4.58
CA ALA A 33 4.27 6.44 -3.17
C ALA A 33 5.59 7.22 -3.02
N THR A 34 5.81 7.89 -1.88
CA THR A 34 7.12 8.47 -1.56
C THR A 34 8.11 7.41 -1.09
N THR A 35 9.41 7.64 -1.22
CA THR A 35 10.45 6.72 -0.71
C THR A 35 10.25 6.38 0.76
N LEU A 36 9.99 7.38 1.60
CA LEU A 36 9.73 7.17 3.03
C LEU A 36 8.46 6.35 3.28
N ALA A 37 7.43 6.48 2.43
CA ALA A 37 6.22 5.64 2.55
C ALA A 37 6.54 4.16 2.29
N VAL A 38 7.39 3.86 1.30
CA VAL A 38 7.87 2.50 1.01
C VAL A 38 8.69 1.95 2.18
N GLU A 39 9.62 2.72 2.73
CA GLU A 39 10.43 2.30 3.88
C GLU A 39 9.58 2.02 5.14
N VAL A 40 8.57 2.85 5.40
CA VAL A 40 7.64 2.62 6.51
C VAL A 40 6.78 1.39 6.26
N ALA A 41 6.32 1.18 5.02
CA ALA A 41 5.54 -0.01 4.67
C ALA A 41 6.35 -1.29 4.85
N GLU A 42 7.64 -1.29 4.51
CA GLU A 42 8.58 -2.39 4.80
C GLU A 42 8.63 -2.71 6.31
N ARG A 43 8.86 -1.68 7.15
CA ARG A 43 8.96 -1.89 8.61
C ARG A 43 7.65 -2.34 9.25
N CYS A 44 6.52 -1.93 8.69
CA CYS A 44 5.20 -2.24 9.23
C CYS A 44 4.62 -3.57 8.72
N ASN A 45 5.35 -4.35 7.91
CA ASN A 45 4.79 -5.52 7.22
C ASN A 45 3.55 -5.19 6.38
N LEU A 46 3.43 -3.97 5.86
CA LEU A 46 2.27 -3.51 5.08
C LEU A 46 2.55 -3.70 3.59
N THR A 47 1.59 -4.27 2.85
CA THR A 47 1.65 -4.37 1.38
C THR A 47 1.23 -3.04 0.78
N LEU A 48 2.19 -2.27 0.28
CA LEU A 48 1.96 -0.97 -0.34
C LEU A 48 1.99 -1.10 -1.85
N VAL A 49 0.92 -0.63 -2.50
CA VAL A 49 0.75 -0.69 -3.95
C VAL A 49 0.43 0.70 -4.48
N GLY A 50 1.18 1.16 -5.48
CA GLY A 50 0.94 2.44 -6.16
C GLY A 50 0.53 2.30 -7.61
N PHE A 51 0.21 3.43 -8.24
CA PHE A 51 -0.20 3.53 -9.64
C PHE A 51 -1.37 2.60 -10.01
N CYS A 52 -2.26 2.34 -9.05
CA CYS A 52 -3.39 1.42 -9.21
C CYS A 52 -4.39 1.96 -10.23
N LYS A 53 -4.53 1.25 -11.36
CA LYS A 53 -5.47 1.51 -12.45
C LYS A 53 -6.00 0.17 -12.97
N PRO A 54 -7.11 0.16 -13.74
CA PRO A 54 -7.56 -1.07 -14.39
C PRO A 54 -6.41 -1.73 -15.17
N GLY A 55 -6.10 -2.99 -14.83
CA GLY A 55 -5.01 -3.77 -15.46
C GLY A 55 -3.58 -3.37 -15.09
N ARG A 56 -3.37 -2.44 -14.15
CA ARG A 56 -2.02 -1.99 -13.78
C ARG A 56 -1.89 -1.65 -12.30
N ALA A 57 -0.82 -2.13 -11.69
CA ALA A 57 -0.43 -1.77 -10.33
C ALA A 57 1.09 -1.94 -10.17
N THR A 58 1.71 -1.15 -9.30
CA THR A 58 3.11 -1.29 -8.91
C THR A 58 3.17 -1.66 -7.44
N VAL A 59 3.57 -2.89 -7.15
CA VAL A 59 3.76 -3.36 -5.78
C VAL A 59 5.12 -2.88 -5.29
N TYR A 60 5.15 -2.14 -4.19
CA TYR A 60 6.38 -1.66 -3.59
C TYR A 60 6.92 -2.60 -2.52
N THR A 61 6.04 -3.18 -1.70
CA THR A 61 6.41 -3.95 -0.51
C THR A 61 5.49 -5.15 -0.33
N HIS A 62 6.00 -6.21 0.28
CA HIS A 62 5.22 -7.37 0.73
C HIS A 62 4.21 -7.95 -0.29
N PRO A 63 4.64 -8.36 -1.49
CA PRO A 63 3.75 -8.86 -2.55
C PRO A 63 3.02 -10.16 -2.20
N GLN A 64 3.47 -10.90 -1.19
CA GLN A 64 2.93 -12.22 -0.82
C GLN A 64 1.44 -12.25 -0.44
N ARG A 65 0.82 -11.09 -0.16
CA ARG A 65 -0.63 -10.99 0.10
C ARG A 65 -1.47 -10.85 -1.17
N LEU A 66 -0.84 -10.72 -2.34
CA LEU A 66 -1.51 -10.55 -3.62
C LEU A 66 -1.43 -11.86 -4.42
N ILE A 67 -2.55 -12.22 -5.03
CA ILE A 67 -2.62 -13.33 -5.98
C ILE A 67 -2.45 -12.78 -7.40
N HIS A 68 -1.68 -13.49 -8.21
CA HIS A 68 -1.57 -13.24 -9.64
C HIS A 68 -2.40 -14.30 -10.38
N ASN A 69 -3.28 -13.86 -11.27
CA ASN A 69 -4.03 -14.70 -12.21
C ASN A 69 -3.41 -14.62 -13.59
#